data_AF-A0A1I8A869-F1
#
_entry.id   AF-A0A1I8A869-F1
#
_cell.length_a   1.000
_cell.length_b   1.000
_cell.length_c   1.000
_cell.angle_alpha   90.00
_cell.angle_beta   90.00
_cell.angle_gamma   90.00
#
_symmetry.space_group_name_H-M   'P 1'
#
loop_
_entity.id
_entity.type
_entity.pdbx_description
1 polymer ?
#
loop_
_entity_poly.entity_id
_entity_poly.type
_entity_poly.pdbx_seq_one_letter_code
_entity_poly.pdbx_strand_id
1 'polypeptide(L)'
;MFTCDWNEIDSPVEENTLESHPIALTATGAAVWIVLSDDPNVLYQRIGISLLNPEGTSWMRVRSPLEVASIATSATGYLYAVLIDNQTLLPMTAVLKDVVVEMPKKKKGKQNDVEAERVAVWELGISSQKINSLSVD
;
A
#
# COMPACT_ATOMS: atom_id res chain seq x y z
N MET A 1 -8.43 -7.46 -33.78
CA MET A 1 -7.59 -8.47 -33.10
C MET A 1 -6.69 -7.68 -32.16
N PHE A 2 -6.99 -7.67 -30.86
CA PHE A 2 -6.12 -7.01 -29.89
C PHE A 2 -4.93 -7.95 -29.67
N THR A 3 -3.74 -7.57 -30.09
CA THR A 3 -2.53 -8.30 -29.72
C THR A 3 -2.29 -8.01 -28.25
N CYS A 4 -2.40 -9.04 -27.42
CA CYS A 4 -2.05 -8.97 -26.02
C CYS A 4 -0.53 -9.12 -25.89
N ASP A 5 0.17 -8.03 -26.17
CA ASP A 5 1.61 -7.95 -25.93
C ASP A 5 1.83 -7.63 -24.45
N TRP A 6 2.38 -8.61 -23.72
CA TRP A 6 2.71 -8.46 -22.31
C TRP A 6 3.99 -7.64 -22.19
N ASN A 7 3.94 -6.58 -21.39
CA ASN A 7 5.12 -5.80 -21.02
C ASN A 7 5.46 -6.04 -19.55
N GLU A 8 6.75 -6.23 -19.29
CA GLU A 8 7.29 -6.28 -17.94
C GLU A 8 7.42 -4.85 -17.39
N ILE A 9 7.00 -4.66 -16.14
CA ILE A 9 7.10 -3.39 -15.43
C ILE A 9 8.24 -3.49 -14.43
N ASP A 10 8.98 -2.40 -14.26
CA ASP A 10 10.05 -2.27 -13.28
C ASP A 10 9.58 -2.61 -11.85
N SER A 11 10.48 -3.22 -11.07
CA SER A 11 10.26 -3.45 -9.64
C SER A 11 10.27 -2.11 -8.86
N PRO A 12 9.41 -1.94 -7.84
CA PRO A 12 9.46 -0.77 -6.96
C PRO A 12 10.71 -0.71 -6.07
N VAL A 13 11.43 -1.83 -5.91
CA VAL A 13 12.69 -1.94 -5.15
C VAL A 13 13.86 -2.25 -6.08
N GLU A 14 15.05 -1.74 -5.74
CA GLU A 14 16.27 -1.98 -6.51
C GLU A 14 16.65 -3.48 -6.53
N GLU A 15 17.24 -3.97 -7.64
CA GLU A 15 17.57 -5.39 -7.85
C GLU A 15 18.46 -6.03 -6.76
N ASN A 16 19.13 -5.23 -5.93
CA ASN A 16 20.06 -5.74 -4.90
C ASN A 16 19.39 -6.18 -3.58
N THR A 17 18.08 -6.03 -3.43
CA THR A 17 17.34 -6.59 -2.30
C THR A 17 17.10 -8.09 -2.52
N LEU A 18 17.85 -8.95 -1.82
CA LEU A 18 17.65 -10.41 -1.84
C LEU A 18 16.16 -10.76 -1.63
N GLU A 19 15.56 -11.43 -2.61
CA GLU A 19 14.28 -12.15 -2.49
C GLU A 19 13.09 -11.33 -1.97
N SER A 20 12.98 -10.05 -2.35
CA SER A 20 11.72 -9.32 -2.12
C SER A 20 10.63 -9.87 -3.05
N HIS A 21 9.52 -10.31 -2.46
CA HIS A 21 8.40 -10.92 -3.19
C HIS A 21 7.08 -10.23 -2.85
N PRO A 22 6.12 -10.17 -3.80
CA PRO A 22 4.80 -9.63 -3.53
C PRO A 22 4.07 -10.48 -2.47
N ILE A 23 3.70 -9.85 -1.36
CA ILE A 23 2.79 -10.46 -0.38
C ILE A 23 1.33 -10.10 -0.67
N ALA A 24 1.10 -8.93 -1.26
CA ALA A 24 -0.21 -8.50 -1.70
C ALA A 24 -0.09 -7.59 -2.93
N LEU A 25 -0.94 -7.82 -3.94
CA LEU A 25 -1.01 -7.01 -5.14
C LEU A 25 -2.46 -6.85 -5.54
N THR A 26 -2.83 -5.63 -5.95
CA THR A 26 -4.16 -5.35 -6.47
C THR A 26 -4.05 -4.37 -7.62
N ALA A 27 -4.82 -4.62 -8.67
CA ALA A 27 -4.85 -3.81 -9.87
C ALA A 27 -6.31 -3.60 -10.26
N THR A 28 -6.70 -2.34 -10.39
CA THR A 28 -7.95 -1.92 -11.04
C THR A 28 -7.61 -1.02 -12.21
N GLY A 29 -8.58 -0.72 -13.07
CA GLY A 29 -8.39 0.18 -14.21
C GLY A 29 -7.93 1.59 -13.84
N ALA A 30 -7.94 1.96 -12.54
CA ALA A 30 -7.53 3.27 -12.06
C ALA A 30 -6.26 3.25 -11.17
N ALA A 31 -5.91 2.12 -10.56
CA ALA A 31 -4.81 2.07 -9.60
C ALA A 31 -4.19 0.68 -9.49
N VAL A 32 -2.87 0.63 -9.38
CA VAL A 32 -2.10 -0.58 -9.06
C VAL A 32 -1.33 -0.33 -7.77
N TRP A 33 -1.43 -1.28 -6.84
CA TRP A 33 -0.77 -1.26 -5.55
C TRP A 33 -0.10 -2.60 -5.29
N ILE A 34 1.03 -2.56 -4.61
CA ILE A 34 1.78 -3.74 -4.19
C ILE A 34 2.36 -3.53 -2.79
N VAL A 35 2.39 -4.60 -2.01
CA VAL A 35 3.14 -4.71 -0.76
C VAL A 35 4.13 -5.85 -0.93
N LEU A 36 5.36 -5.60 -0.52
CA LEU A 36 6.47 -6.52 -0.63
C LEU A 36 6.83 -7.12 0.73
N SER A 37 7.46 -8.29 0.72
CA SER A 37 7.81 -9.06 1.92
C SER A 37 8.94 -8.45 2.75
N ASP A 38 9.77 -7.59 2.16
CA ASP A 38 10.93 -6.96 2.81
C ASP A 38 10.53 -5.86 3.80
N ASP A 39 9.51 -5.08 3.46
CA ASP A 39 8.96 -4.01 4.31
C ASP A 39 7.42 -4.03 4.25
N PRO A 40 6.77 -4.89 5.05
CA PRO A 40 5.30 -5.02 5.06
C PRO A 40 4.59 -3.75 5.55
N ASN A 41 5.31 -2.78 6.11
CA ASN A 41 4.78 -1.48 6.48
C ASN A 41 4.80 -0.49 5.30
N VAL A 42 5.27 -0.89 4.12
CA VAL A 42 5.38 -0.02 2.96
C VAL A 42 4.55 -0.56 1.81
N LEU A 43 3.70 0.32 1.28
CA LEU A 43 2.97 0.10 0.06
C LEU A 43 3.63 0.88 -1.08
N TYR A 44 3.59 0.31 -2.27
CA TYR A 44 4.01 1.00 -3.48
C TYR A 44 2.80 1.19 -4.39
N GLN A 45 2.52 2.44 -4.74
CA GLN A 45 1.48 2.81 -5.70
C GLN A 45 2.11 3.06 -7.07
N ARG A 46 1.61 2.43 -8.12
CA ARG A 46 2.03 2.78 -9.49
C ARG A 46 1.38 4.11 -9.89
N ILE A 47 2.20 5.07 -10.31
CA ILE A 47 1.74 6.41 -10.71
C ILE A 47 1.96 6.68 -12.21
N GLY A 48 1.18 7.61 -12.75
CA GLY A 48 1.23 7.98 -14.17
C GLY A 48 0.46 7.03 -15.09
N ILE A 49 -0.34 6.11 -14.54
CA ILE A 49 -1.24 5.24 -15.30
C ILE A 49 -2.30 6.11 -15.98
N SER A 50 -2.47 5.92 -17.29
CA SER A 50 -3.52 6.57 -18.08
C SER A 50 -3.91 5.70 -19.28
N LEU A 51 -4.97 6.09 -20.00
CA LEU A 51 -5.37 5.38 -21.22
C LEU A 51 -4.28 5.36 -22.31
N LEU A 52 -3.37 6.34 -22.30
CA LEU A 52 -2.25 6.44 -23.24
C LEU A 52 -0.94 5.83 -22.69
N ASN A 53 -0.91 5.55 -21.38
CA ASN A 53 0.23 4.97 -20.69
C ASN A 53 -0.28 3.98 -19.62
N PRO A 54 -0.73 2.77 -20.03
CA PRO A 54 -1.28 1.79 -19.10
C PRO A 54 -0.22 1.23 -18.15
N GLU A 55 1.06 1.20 -18.54
CA GLU A 55 2.16 0.76 -17.67
C GLU A 55 2.52 1.75 -16.56
N GLY A 56 2.10 3.01 -16.66
CA GLY A 56 2.48 4.07 -15.73
C GLY A 56 3.94 4.50 -15.89
N THR A 57 4.49 5.19 -14.91
CA THR A 57 5.80 5.86 -15.04
C THR A 57 6.79 5.48 -13.94
N SER A 58 6.31 5.29 -12.72
CA SER A 58 7.14 5.03 -11.55
C SER A 58 6.31 4.51 -10.39
N TRP A 59 6.99 4.06 -9.35
CA TRP A 59 6.39 3.65 -8.09
C TRP A 59 6.52 4.75 -7.04
N MET A 60 5.43 5.02 -6.33
CA MET A 60 5.38 5.93 -5.20
C MET A 60 5.38 5.11 -3.91
N ARG A 61 6.39 5.31 -3.06
CA ARG A 61 6.46 4.72 -1.73
C ARG A 61 5.47 5.40 -0.78
N VAL A 62 4.67 4.61 -0.07
CA VAL A 62 3.68 5.06 0.92
C VAL A 62 3.83 4.22 2.19
N ARG A 63 4.14 4.86 3.31
CA ARG A 63 4.33 4.21 4.60
C ARG A 63 3.02 4.02 5.34
N SER A 64 2.77 2.81 5.78
CA SER A 64 1.71 2.44 6.71
C SER A 64 2.23 2.44 8.15
N PRO A 65 1.44 2.93 9.12
CA PRO A 65 1.78 2.83 10.54
C PRO A 65 1.82 1.39 11.06
N LEU A 66 1.12 0.45 10.38
CA LEU A 66 1.02 -0.96 10.73
C LEU A 66 1.41 -1.84 9.54
N GLU A 67 1.77 -3.09 9.81
CA GLU A 67 2.06 -4.10 8.79
C GLU A 67 0.81 -4.38 7.96
N VAL A 68 0.96 -4.45 6.64
CA VAL A 68 -0.12 -4.70 5.69
C VAL A 68 -0.05 -6.15 5.24
N ALA A 69 -1.03 -6.96 5.65
CA ALA A 69 -1.07 -8.38 5.29
C ALA A 69 -1.72 -8.64 3.93
N SER A 70 -2.71 -7.82 3.56
CA SER A 70 -3.44 -7.96 2.31
C SER A 70 -4.07 -6.62 1.92
N ILE A 71 -4.24 -6.42 0.62
CA ILE A 71 -4.87 -5.23 0.04
C ILE A 71 -5.87 -5.60 -1.04
N ALA A 72 -6.90 -4.77 -1.21
CA ALA A 72 -7.86 -4.87 -2.30
C ALA A 72 -8.37 -3.49 -2.70
N THR A 73 -8.48 -3.22 -3.99
CA THR A 73 -9.11 -1.99 -4.50
C THR A 73 -10.55 -2.21 -4.92
N SER A 74 -11.46 -1.28 -4.60
CA SER A 74 -12.81 -1.27 -5.17
C SER A 74 -12.82 -0.68 -6.58
N ALA A 75 -13.92 -0.93 -7.31
CA ALA A 75 -14.19 -0.30 -8.60
C ALA A 75 -14.28 1.25 -8.52
N THR A 76 -14.53 1.80 -7.34
CA THR A 76 -14.58 3.25 -7.09
C THR A 76 -13.22 3.84 -6.71
N GLY A 77 -12.15 3.04 -6.66
CA GLY A 77 -10.80 3.49 -6.37
C GLY A 77 -10.43 3.54 -4.88
N TYR A 78 -11.28 3.06 -3.97
CA TYR A 78 -10.91 2.92 -2.56
C TYR A 78 -9.96 1.75 -2.38
N LEU A 79 -8.89 1.95 -1.59
CA LEU A 79 -7.98 0.89 -1.19
C LEU A 79 -8.37 0.40 0.20
N TYR A 80 -8.65 -0.90 0.30
CA TYR A 80 -8.90 -1.61 1.53
C TYR A 80 -7.66 -2.41 1.91
N ALA A 81 -7.37 -2.50 3.20
CA ALA A 81 -6.25 -3.26 3.72
C ALA A 81 -6.65 -4.07 4.96
N VAL A 82 -5.93 -5.17 5.16
CA VAL A 82 -5.89 -5.91 6.42
C VAL A 82 -4.57 -5.56 7.09
N LEU A 83 -4.66 -4.90 8.24
CA LEU A 83 -3.51 -4.44 9.03
C LEU A 83 -3.25 -5.40 10.19
N ILE A 84 -1.99 -5.72 10.42
CA ILE A 84 -1.54 -6.47 11.59
C ILE A 84 -0.93 -5.47 12.57
N ASP A 85 -1.50 -5.42 13.77
CA ASP A 85 -0.87 -4.79 14.92
C ASP A 85 -0.37 -5.89 15.85
N ASN A 86 0.94 -5.92 16.08
CA ASN A 86 1.61 -6.89 16.94
C ASN A 86 1.12 -6.85 18.40
N GLN A 87 0.40 -5.81 18.80
CA GLN A 87 -0.21 -5.70 20.13
C GLN A 87 -1.62 -6.31 20.19
N THR A 88 -2.33 -6.36 19.05
CA THR A 88 -3.66 -6.94 18.98
C THR A 88 -3.60 -8.34 18.41
N LEU A 89 -4.25 -9.32 19.05
CA LEU A 89 -4.29 -10.70 18.54
C LEU A 89 -5.14 -10.85 17.27
N LEU A 90 -5.82 -9.79 16.81
CA LEU A 90 -6.74 -9.83 15.69
C LEU A 90 -6.32 -8.84 14.60
N PRO A 91 -6.37 -9.23 13.33
CA PRO A 91 -6.14 -8.32 12.22
C PRO A 91 -7.25 -7.27 12.16
N MET A 92 -6.90 -6.04 11.78
CA MET A 92 -7.83 -4.94 11.62
C MET A 92 -8.12 -4.68 10.15
N THR A 93 -9.37 -4.44 9.80
CA THR A 93 -9.72 -3.96 8.46
C THR A 93 -9.58 -2.44 8.40
N ALA A 94 -9.10 -1.92 7.29
CA ALA A 94 -8.88 -0.49 7.12
C ALA A 94 -9.19 -0.04 5.70
N VAL A 95 -9.56 1.23 5.56
CA VAL A 95 -9.73 1.91 4.27
C VAL A 95 -8.74 3.06 4.18
N LEU A 96 -8.00 3.15 3.07
CA LEU A 96 -7.10 4.27 2.83
C LEU A 96 -7.95 5.53 2.62
N LYS A 97 -7.82 6.49 3.52
CA LYS A 97 -8.49 7.79 3.41
C LYS A 97 -7.66 8.78 2.61
N ASP A 98 -6.37 8.84 2.93
CA ASP A 98 -5.49 9.86 2.38
C ASP A 98 -4.03 9.39 2.42
N VAL A 99 -3.20 10.04 1.62
CA VAL A 99 -1.74 9.89 1.63
C VAL A 99 -1.14 11.26 1.88
N VAL A 100 -0.65 11.47 3.10
CA VAL A 100 -0.12 12.76 3.55
C VAL A 100 1.39 12.78 3.35
N VAL A 101 1.92 13.90 2.86
CA VAL A 101 3.36 14.14 2.78
C VAL A 101 3.83 14.70 4.11
N GLU A 102 4.52 13.90 4.90
CA GLU A 102 5.17 14.34 6.13
C GLU A 102 6.54 14.94 5.83
N MET A 103 6.71 16.20 6.24
CA MET A 103 8.02 16.84 6.17
C MET A 103 8.88 16.36 7.35
N PRO A 104 10.14 15.97 7.11
CA PRO A 104 11.03 15.53 8.17
C PRO A 104 11.26 16.68 9.17
N LYS A 105 11.03 16.41 10.46
CA LYS A 105 11.35 17.36 11.54
C LYS A 105 12.86 17.64 11.49
N LYS A 106 13.25 18.87 11.14
CA LYS A 106 14.66 19.30 11.11
C LYS A 106 15.35 18.95 12.43
N LYS A 107 16.17 17.90 12.45
CA LYS A 107 17.14 17.68 13.53
C LYS A 107 18.22 18.77 13.40
N LYS A 108 18.55 19.46 14.50
CA LYS A 108 19.67 20.42 14.55
C LYS A 108 20.98 19.66 14.27
N GLY A 109 21.41 19.60 13.01
CA GLY A 109 22.70 19.06 12.60
C GLY A 109 22.67 18.38 11.24
N LYS A 110 23.38 18.98 10.28
CA LYS A 110 23.61 18.57 8.87
C LYS A 110 22.35 18.42 7.99
N GLN A 111 22.20 19.37 7.08
CA GLN A 111 21.26 19.35 5.98
C GLN A 111 21.77 18.39 4.91
N ASN A 112 21.20 17.18 4.91
CA ASN A 112 21.06 16.42 3.68
C ASN A 112 19.66 16.74 3.14
N ASP A 113 19.48 16.74 1.83
CA ASP A 113 18.16 16.89 1.21
C ASP A 113 17.29 15.70 1.63
N VAL A 114 16.53 15.86 2.70
CA VAL A 114 15.67 14.80 3.22
C VAL A 114 14.38 14.86 2.40
N GLU A 115 14.21 13.88 1.52
CA GLU A 115 12.99 13.67 0.75
C GLU A 115 11.79 13.55 1.71
N ALA A 116 10.67 14.16 1.35
CA ALA A 116 9.48 14.13 2.18
C ALA A 116 8.85 12.73 2.12
N GLU A 117 8.57 12.16 3.29
CA GLU A 117 8.01 10.81 3.39
C GLU A 117 6.49 10.86 3.23
N ARG A 118 5.91 9.90 2.52
CA ARG A 118 4.46 9.79 2.36
C ARG A 118 3.91 8.77 3.33
N VAL A 119 2.86 9.13 4.06
CA VAL A 119 2.24 8.30 5.10
C VAL A 119 0.78 8.07 4.76
N ALA A 120 0.36 6.81 4.78
CA ALA A 120 -1.03 6.38 4.62
C ALA A 120 -1.84 6.72 5.88
N VAL A 121 -2.93 7.44 5.67
CA VAL A 121 -3.96 7.69 6.69
C VAL A 121 -5.06 6.67 6.49
N TRP A 122 -5.16 5.75 7.44
CA TRP A 122 -6.16 4.68 7.45
C TRP A 122 -7.37 5.05 8.29
N GLU A 123 -8.57 4.82 7.76
CA GLU A 123 -9.78 4.66 8.57
C GLU A 123 -9.94 3.20 8.96
N LEU A 124 -9.82 2.92 10.24
CA LEU A 124 -10.02 1.57 10.76
C LEU A 124 -11.52 1.23 10.73
N GLY A 125 -11.85 0.13 10.05
CA GLY A 125 -13.13 -0.54 10.16
C GLY A 125 -13.29 -1.07 11.57
N ILE A 126 -14.46 -0.83 12.16
CA ILE A 126 -14.75 -1.12 13.56
C ILE A 126 -14.57 -2.62 13.87
N SER A 127 -13.42 -3.00 14.42
CA SER A 127 -13.28 -4.21 15.26
C SER A 127 -13.57 -3.91 16.74
N SER A 128 -14.17 -2.76 17.06
CA SER A 128 -14.50 -2.43 18.46
C SER A 128 -15.82 -3.05 18.94
N GLN A 129 -16.54 -3.79 18.10
CA GLN A 129 -17.68 -4.57 18.56
C GLN A 129 -17.19 -5.94 19.04
N LYS A 130 -17.20 -6.12 20.37
CA LYS A 130 -17.06 -7.42 21.00
C LYS A 130 -18.22 -8.30 20.49
N ILE A 131 -17.93 -9.24 19.59
CA ILE A 131 -18.93 -10.20 19.13
C ILE A 131 -19.26 -11.09 20.33
N ASN A 132 -20.34 -10.76 21.05
CA ASN A 132 -20.73 -11.44 22.28
C ASN A 132 -21.46 -12.77 22.03
N SER A 133 -21.91 -13.03 20.81
CA SER A 133 -22.42 -14.33 20.38
C SER A 133 -22.55 -14.40 18.87
N LEU A 134 -22.26 -15.57 18.31
CA LEU A 134 -22.69 -15.98 16.98
C LEU A 134 -23.78 -17.04 17.21
N SER A 135 -25.03 -16.75 16.88
CA SER A 135 -26.08 -17.78 16.83
C SER A 135 -26.15 -18.30 15.40
N VAL A 136 -26.12 -19.62 15.26
CA VAL A 136 -26.49 -20.32 14.02
C VAL A 136 -27.88 -20.88 14.30
N ASP A 137 -28.90 -20.38 13.58
CA ASP A 137 -30.23 -21.00 13.54
C ASP A 137 -30.20 -22.28 12.69
#